data_AF-X0TES2-F1
#
_entry.id   AF-X0TES2-F1
#
_cell.length_a   1.000
_cell.length_b   1.000
_cell.length_c   1.000
_cell.angle_alpha   90.00
_cell.angle_beta   90.00
_cell.angle_gamma   90.00
#
_symmetry.space_group_name_H-M   'P 1'
#
loop_
_entity.id
_entity.type
_entity.pdbx_description
1 polymer ?
#
loop_
_entity_poly.entity_id
_entity_poly.type
_entity_poly.pdbx_seq_one_letter_code
_entity_poly.pdbx_strand_id
1 'polypeptide(L)'
;AASEVTTVPPETIRRLAREFGEAARIGSTIAIEGQELPYRPAAATYFGGAYGHDNAWLTSLAVDLLNQVVGASDVPGGLLGCDPLSYGHPQTGMPHWAPQADDDGLLLPNEPQGVVGGKPGESDQLHNWRGLGGWPITTCLTPLTAAVRDRSSSDYQPEVLINCGSNLLMGLPNPEVSFEAFKDCFVISFNLFSDETAEALADIVLPDACYLERLDPLPNWPGHDLPAGMGDWGYQIRQPAVEPLGERRHFCEVLLEVGQRVGFSDGMNGRANLLYG
;
A
#
# COMPACT_ATOMS: atom_id res chain seq x y z
N ALA A 1 -9.20 30.69 17.53
CA ALA A 1 -9.54 29.51 16.71
C ALA A 1 -8.38 28.51 16.58
N ALA A 2 -7.54 28.53 15.53
CA ALA A 2 -6.54 27.43 15.33
C ALA A 2 -5.50 27.26 16.46
N SER A 3 -5.02 28.37 17.04
CA SER A 3 -4.04 28.33 18.15
C SER A 3 -4.63 27.78 19.45
N GLU A 4 -5.94 27.93 19.67
CA GLU A 4 -6.62 27.38 20.86
C GLU A 4 -6.67 25.85 20.83
N VAL A 5 -6.83 25.26 19.64
CA VAL A 5 -6.93 23.79 19.46
C VAL A 5 -5.55 23.15 19.41
N THR A 6 -4.62 23.74 18.65
CA THR A 6 -3.31 23.14 18.38
C THR A 6 -2.28 23.42 19.46
N THR A 7 -2.52 24.41 20.34
CA THR A 7 -1.54 25.01 21.26
C THR A 7 -0.32 25.65 20.57
N VAL A 8 -0.27 25.66 19.23
CA VAL A 8 0.78 26.32 18.47
C VAL A 8 0.55 27.83 18.53
N PRO A 9 1.57 28.63 18.87
CA PRO A 9 1.42 30.07 18.96
C PRO A 9 0.95 30.72 17.64
N PRO A 10 0.06 31.73 17.67
CA PRO A 10 -0.49 32.33 16.46
C PRO A 10 0.57 32.90 15.50
N GLU A 11 1.66 33.43 16.04
CA GLU A 11 2.81 33.92 15.27
C GLU A 11 3.51 32.81 14.50
N THR A 12 3.61 31.61 15.08
CA THR A 12 4.20 30.44 14.42
C THR A 12 3.31 29.98 13.27
N ILE A 13 1.99 29.89 13.47
CA ILE A 13 1.04 29.51 12.42
C ILE A 13 1.12 30.48 11.24
N ARG A 14 1.08 31.79 11.51
CA ARG A 14 1.18 32.82 10.44
C ARG A 14 2.52 32.78 9.73
N ARG A 15 3.60 32.56 10.47
CA ARG A 15 4.95 32.46 9.90
C ARG A 15 5.04 31.27 8.95
N LEU A 16 4.61 30.08 9.37
CA LEU A 16 4.63 28.87 8.53
C LEU A 16 3.76 29.03 7.28
N ALA A 17 2.55 29.56 7.41
CA ALA A 17 1.67 29.81 6.27
C ALA A 17 2.30 30.79 5.26
N ARG A 18 2.94 31.86 5.74
CA ARG A 18 3.66 32.81 4.89
C ARG A 18 4.87 32.17 4.23
N GLU A 19 5.71 31.45 4.98
CA GLU A 19 6.90 30.77 4.44
C GLU A 19 6.51 29.76 3.35
N PHE A 20 5.44 28.98 3.56
CA PHE A 20 4.93 28.03 2.56
C PHE A 20 4.44 28.74 1.28
N GLY A 21 3.66 29.81 1.43
CA GLY A 21 3.17 30.59 0.28
C GLY A 21 4.27 31.33 -0.49
N GLU A 22 5.27 31.88 0.21
CA GLU A 22 6.43 32.52 -0.40
C GLU A 22 7.31 31.49 -1.13
N ALA A 23 7.57 30.34 -0.50
CA ALA A 23 8.31 29.23 -1.11
C ALA A 23 7.62 28.69 -2.35
N ALA A 24 6.30 28.67 -2.38
CA ALA A 24 5.54 28.21 -3.55
C ALA A 24 5.77 29.07 -4.80
N ARG A 25 6.24 30.33 -4.69
CA ARG A 25 6.55 31.21 -5.84
C ARG A 25 5.40 31.26 -6.88
N ILE A 26 4.18 31.49 -6.40
CA ILE A 26 2.99 31.54 -7.24
C ILE A 26 3.19 32.54 -8.40
N GLY A 27 2.95 32.08 -9.62
CA GLY A 27 3.16 32.85 -10.85
C GLY A 27 4.55 32.68 -11.49
N SER A 28 5.50 32.01 -10.84
CA SER A 28 6.79 31.69 -11.46
C SER A 28 6.73 30.47 -12.39
N THR A 29 7.65 30.44 -13.34
CA THR A 29 7.82 29.37 -14.33
C THR A 29 9.27 28.88 -14.37
N ILE A 30 9.48 27.68 -14.91
CA ILE A 30 10.79 27.07 -15.19
C ILE A 30 10.75 26.43 -16.59
N ALA A 31 11.86 26.51 -17.32
CA ALA A 31 12.00 25.85 -18.61
C ALA A 31 12.64 24.46 -18.43
N ILE A 32 11.93 23.40 -18.82
CA ILE A 32 12.41 22.02 -18.82
C ILE A 32 12.20 21.47 -20.23
N GLU A 33 13.26 20.98 -20.88
CA GLU A 33 13.19 20.42 -22.24
C GLU A 33 12.50 21.34 -23.28
N GLY A 34 12.68 22.65 -23.12
CA GLY A 34 12.07 23.65 -24.00
C GLY A 34 10.58 23.93 -23.73
N GLN A 35 9.97 23.29 -22.73
CA GLN A 35 8.62 23.57 -22.25
C GLN A 35 8.67 24.52 -21.05
N GLU A 36 7.84 25.55 -21.07
CA GLU A 36 7.65 26.44 -19.93
C GLU A 36 6.58 25.87 -19.00
N LEU A 37 6.97 25.52 -17.78
CA LEU A 37 6.11 24.88 -16.79
C LEU A 37 5.97 25.75 -15.54
N PRO A 38 4.82 25.72 -14.83
CA PRO A 38 4.70 26.35 -13.52
C PRO A 38 5.74 25.81 -12.55
N TYR A 39 6.46 26.68 -11.85
CA TYR A 39 7.44 26.28 -10.85
C TYR A 39 6.90 26.51 -9.43
N ARG A 40 6.84 25.46 -8.61
CA ARG A 40 6.31 25.52 -7.23
C ARG A 40 7.19 24.74 -6.26
N PRO A 41 8.30 25.28 -5.77
CA PRO A 41 9.22 24.56 -4.88
C PRO A 41 8.73 24.53 -3.42
N ALA A 42 7.50 24.06 -3.23
CA ALA A 42 6.85 23.86 -1.94
C ALA A 42 5.91 22.66 -2.03
N ALA A 43 6.00 21.75 -1.06
CA ALA A 43 5.16 20.57 -0.99
C ALA A 43 4.80 20.28 0.47
N ALA A 44 3.60 19.76 0.70
CA ALA A 44 3.14 19.26 1.98
C ALA A 44 2.72 17.79 1.80
N THR A 45 3.21 16.91 2.67
CA THR A 45 2.89 15.47 2.65
C THR A 45 2.73 14.98 4.08
N TYR A 46 2.09 13.83 4.26
CA TYR A 46 1.87 13.21 5.56
C TYR A 46 2.03 11.70 5.48
N PHE A 47 2.35 11.10 6.63
CA PHE A 47 2.42 9.64 6.83
C PHE A 47 1.85 9.32 8.22
N GLY A 48 2.42 8.34 8.94
CA GLY A 48 1.93 7.76 10.20
C GLY A 48 1.21 8.71 11.15
N GLY A 49 1.82 9.86 11.45
CA GLY A 49 1.27 10.82 12.42
C GLY A 49 -0.07 11.44 12.03
N ALA A 50 -0.42 11.55 10.75
CA ALA A 50 -1.66 12.18 10.33
C ALA A 50 -2.84 11.19 10.27
N TYR A 51 -2.58 9.92 9.92
CA TYR A 51 -3.65 8.93 9.74
C TYR A 51 -3.93 8.06 10.97
N GLY A 52 -3.12 8.14 12.03
CA GLY A 52 -3.29 7.36 13.26
C GLY A 52 -4.36 7.87 14.25
N HIS A 53 -5.34 8.66 13.80
CA HIS A 53 -6.28 9.38 14.66
C HIS A 53 -7.72 9.34 14.11
N ASP A 54 -8.72 9.57 14.96
CA ASP A 54 -10.14 9.50 14.56
C ASP A 54 -10.52 10.51 13.46
N ASN A 55 -9.80 11.64 13.38
CA ASN A 55 -9.97 12.67 12.35
C ASN A 55 -8.97 12.51 11.18
N ALA A 56 -8.32 11.36 11.06
CA ALA A 56 -7.28 11.05 10.09
C ALA A 56 -7.62 11.51 8.67
N TRP A 57 -8.82 11.14 8.20
CA TRP A 57 -9.29 11.51 6.87
C TRP A 57 -9.29 13.01 6.63
N LEU A 58 -9.85 13.79 7.57
CA LEU A 58 -9.94 15.24 7.45
C LEU A 58 -8.56 15.90 7.56
N THR A 59 -7.69 15.39 8.42
CA THR A 59 -6.30 15.87 8.55
C THR A 59 -5.52 15.63 7.27
N SER A 60 -5.60 14.41 6.73
CA SER A 60 -4.97 13.97 5.49
C SER A 60 -5.41 14.84 4.32
N LEU A 61 -6.73 14.99 4.15
CA LEU A 61 -7.32 15.86 3.14
C LEU A 61 -6.86 17.33 3.30
N ALA A 62 -6.80 17.84 4.52
CA ALA A 62 -6.36 19.21 4.76
C ALA A 62 -4.89 19.44 4.35
N VAL A 63 -4.01 18.47 4.58
CA VAL A 63 -2.60 18.53 4.15
C VAL A 63 -2.51 18.46 2.63
N ASP A 64 -3.23 17.54 1.98
CA ASP A 64 -3.24 17.42 0.52
C ASP A 64 -3.76 18.68 -0.17
N LEU A 65 -4.79 19.32 0.40
CA LEU A 65 -5.34 20.57 -0.10
C LEU A 65 -4.35 21.73 -0.05
N LEU A 66 -3.34 21.72 0.82
CA LEU A 66 -2.32 22.78 0.84
C LEU A 66 -1.59 22.86 -0.50
N ASN A 67 -1.27 21.71 -1.10
CA ASN A 67 -0.62 21.67 -2.42
C ASN A 67 -1.54 22.24 -3.51
N GLN A 68 -2.85 21.93 -3.43
CA GLN A 68 -3.84 22.43 -4.39
C GLN A 68 -4.00 23.96 -4.29
N VAL A 69 -4.02 24.51 -3.07
CA VAL A 69 -4.16 25.95 -2.82
C VAL A 69 -3.04 26.77 -3.46
N VAL A 70 -1.80 26.25 -3.47
CA VAL A 70 -0.65 26.92 -4.08
C VAL A 70 -0.35 26.45 -5.52
N GLY A 71 -1.15 25.50 -6.03
CA GLY A 71 -0.98 24.88 -7.34
C GLY A 71 0.31 24.06 -7.47
N ALA A 72 0.79 23.45 -6.37
CA ALA A 72 2.03 22.69 -6.29
C ALA A 72 1.87 21.18 -6.55
N SER A 73 0.69 20.73 -6.95
CA SER A 73 0.50 19.32 -7.31
C SER A 73 0.96 19.06 -8.74
N ASP A 74 1.77 18.01 -8.92
CA ASP A 74 2.24 17.51 -10.21
C ASP A 74 2.95 18.57 -11.09
N VAL A 75 3.67 19.49 -10.45
CA VAL A 75 4.48 20.52 -11.11
C VAL A 75 5.92 20.51 -10.60
N PRO A 76 6.89 21.00 -11.39
CA PRO A 76 8.30 21.09 -10.97
C PRO A 76 8.49 21.73 -9.58
N GLY A 77 9.14 20.98 -8.69
CA GLY A 77 9.44 21.37 -7.30
C GLY A 77 8.31 21.11 -6.30
N GLY A 78 7.14 20.72 -6.78
CA GLY A 78 5.95 20.47 -5.97
C GLY A 78 5.82 19.03 -5.48
N LEU A 79 4.63 18.68 -4.99
CA LEU A 79 4.31 17.31 -4.62
C LEU A 79 3.93 16.52 -5.86
N LEU A 80 4.59 15.38 -6.06
CA LEU A 80 4.17 14.38 -7.04
C LEU A 80 3.22 13.39 -6.36
N GLY A 81 2.05 13.15 -6.97
CA GLY A 81 1.10 12.16 -6.46
C GLY A 81 1.66 10.72 -6.44
N CYS A 82 0.93 9.82 -5.77
CA CYS A 82 1.33 8.41 -5.60
C CYS A 82 1.41 7.63 -6.93
N ASP A 83 0.61 8.03 -7.93
CA ASP A 83 0.46 7.33 -9.21
C ASP A 83 0.59 8.29 -10.40
N PRO A 84 1.80 8.83 -10.65
CA PRO A 84 2.02 9.70 -11.79
C PRO A 84 1.80 8.89 -13.07
N LEU A 85 1.20 9.51 -14.07
CA LEU A 85 0.84 8.84 -15.32
C LEU A 85 2.06 8.19 -15.99
N SER A 86 1.95 6.91 -16.36
CA SER A 86 2.98 6.19 -17.11
C SER A 86 2.53 5.95 -18.54
N TYR A 87 3.28 6.50 -19.48
CA TYR A 87 3.12 6.25 -20.91
C TYR A 87 3.71 4.89 -21.36
N GLY A 88 4.30 4.12 -20.45
CA GLY A 88 4.99 2.86 -20.76
C GLY A 88 6.36 3.06 -21.41
N HIS A 89 7.18 2.00 -21.40
CA HIS A 89 8.50 2.03 -22.02
C HIS A 89 8.39 2.16 -23.56
N PRO A 90 9.20 2.98 -24.25
CA PRO A 90 9.03 3.28 -25.68
C PRO A 90 9.01 2.08 -26.63
N GLN A 91 9.64 0.96 -26.24
CA GLN A 91 9.71 -0.24 -27.09
C GLN A 91 8.58 -1.23 -26.81
N THR A 92 8.07 -1.29 -25.57
CA THR A 92 7.12 -2.32 -25.12
C THR A 92 5.73 -1.74 -24.83
N GLY A 93 5.61 -0.43 -24.67
CA GLY A 93 4.39 0.24 -24.24
C GLY A 93 4.00 -0.09 -22.79
N MET A 94 4.87 -0.74 -22.02
CA MET A 94 4.57 -1.29 -20.70
C MET A 94 5.69 -0.97 -19.69
N PRO A 95 5.38 -0.88 -18.38
CA PRO A 95 4.04 -0.84 -17.81
C PRO A 95 3.37 0.52 -18.10
N HIS A 96 2.15 0.51 -18.64
CA HIS A 96 1.37 1.71 -18.93
C HIS A 96 0.19 1.82 -17.98
N TRP A 97 -0.03 3.01 -17.43
CA TRP A 97 -1.17 3.29 -16.58
C TRP A 97 -1.54 4.77 -16.65
N ALA A 98 -2.83 5.05 -16.70
CA ALA A 98 -3.38 6.40 -16.77
C ALA A 98 -4.74 6.41 -16.07
N PRO A 99 -5.18 7.55 -15.52
CA PRO A 99 -6.54 7.69 -15.03
C PRO A 99 -7.56 7.34 -16.12
N GLN A 100 -8.58 6.60 -15.76
CA GLN A 100 -9.67 6.21 -16.66
C GLN A 100 -10.95 6.92 -16.23
N ALA A 101 -11.86 7.16 -17.17
CA ALA A 101 -13.20 7.60 -16.83
C ALA A 101 -14.04 6.39 -16.40
N ASP A 102 -14.78 6.52 -15.30
CA ASP A 102 -15.84 5.59 -14.92
C ASP A 102 -17.06 5.79 -15.84
N ASP A 103 -18.02 4.88 -15.75
CA ASP A 103 -19.29 4.91 -16.50
C ASP A 103 -20.08 6.21 -16.26
N ASP A 104 -19.89 6.85 -15.11
CA ASP A 104 -20.51 8.14 -14.76
C ASP A 104 -19.67 9.37 -15.16
N GLY A 105 -18.48 9.15 -15.74
CA GLY A 105 -17.53 10.18 -16.17
C GLY A 105 -16.62 10.72 -15.08
N LEU A 106 -16.69 10.20 -13.84
CA LEU A 106 -15.72 10.51 -12.79
C LEU A 106 -14.39 9.75 -13.03
N LEU A 107 -13.30 10.24 -12.44
CA LEU A 107 -12.00 9.58 -12.56
C LEU A 107 -11.96 8.32 -11.70
N LEU A 108 -11.63 7.19 -12.31
CA LEU A 108 -11.23 5.99 -11.60
C LEU A 108 -9.80 6.17 -11.07
N PRO A 109 -9.57 6.05 -9.76
CA PRO A 109 -8.21 6.02 -9.23
C PRO A 109 -7.50 4.80 -9.82
N ASN A 110 -6.34 5.05 -10.39
CA ASN A 110 -5.60 4.06 -11.16
C ASN A 110 -4.46 3.50 -10.29
N GLU A 111 -4.62 2.30 -9.75
CA GLU A 111 -3.55 1.64 -9.01
C GLU A 111 -2.50 1.03 -9.97
N PRO A 112 -1.19 1.10 -9.67
CA PRO A 112 -0.09 0.66 -10.54
C PRO A 112 -0.12 -0.82 -10.97
N GLN A 113 -1.04 -1.63 -10.44
CA GLN A 113 -1.09 -3.09 -10.59
C GLN A 113 -2.50 -3.63 -10.89
N GLY A 114 -3.44 -2.78 -11.30
CA GLY A 114 -4.76 -3.26 -11.76
C GLY A 114 -5.57 -3.99 -10.67
N VAL A 115 -5.38 -3.62 -9.40
CA VAL A 115 -6.39 -3.89 -8.39
C VAL A 115 -7.54 -2.97 -8.73
N VAL A 116 -8.52 -3.51 -9.43
CA VAL A 116 -9.78 -2.83 -9.70
C VAL A 116 -10.41 -2.58 -8.34
N GLY A 117 -10.22 -1.37 -7.80
CA GLY A 117 -11.12 -0.84 -6.79
C GLY A 117 -12.52 -0.91 -7.38
N GLY A 118 -13.35 -1.81 -6.87
CA GLY A 118 -14.72 -1.94 -7.33
C GLY A 118 -15.43 -0.59 -7.23
N LYS A 119 -16.37 -0.32 -8.14
CA LYS A 119 -17.12 0.93 -8.15
C LYS A 119 -17.74 1.21 -6.77
N PRO A 120 -17.79 2.48 -6.33
CA PRO A 120 -18.53 2.84 -5.12
C PRO A 120 -19.98 2.35 -5.22
N GLY A 121 -20.34 1.35 -4.41
CA GLY A 121 -21.70 0.79 -4.34
C GLY A 121 -21.99 -0.48 -5.16
N GLU A 122 -21.07 -0.93 -6.03
CA GLU A 122 -21.21 -2.22 -6.77
C GLU A 122 -20.28 -3.32 -6.24
N SER A 123 -19.87 -3.24 -4.97
CA SER A 123 -19.19 -4.38 -4.33
C SER A 123 -20.24 -5.37 -3.83
N ASP A 124 -20.32 -6.52 -4.48
CA ASP A 124 -20.90 -7.71 -3.85
C ASP A 124 -20.20 -7.90 -2.49
N GLN A 125 -20.92 -8.24 -1.42
CA GLN A 125 -20.44 -8.21 -0.03
C GLN A 125 -19.19 -9.09 0.24
N LEU A 126 -18.82 -9.93 -0.72
CA LEU A 126 -17.61 -10.77 -0.74
C LEU A 126 -16.42 -10.13 -1.47
N HIS A 127 -16.64 -9.17 -2.38
CA HIS A 127 -15.58 -8.43 -3.07
C HIS A 127 -14.86 -7.44 -2.16
N ASN A 128 -15.48 -7.01 -1.06
CA ASN A 128 -14.87 -6.21 0.01
C ASN A 128 -13.64 -6.92 0.60
N TRP A 129 -13.63 -8.26 0.58
CA TRP A 129 -12.56 -9.10 1.09
C TRP A 129 -11.42 -9.28 0.07
N ARG A 130 -11.72 -9.10 -1.23
CA ARG A 130 -10.75 -9.12 -2.34
C ARG A 130 -10.21 -7.73 -2.70
N GLY A 131 -10.94 -6.67 -2.34
CA GLY A 131 -10.58 -5.26 -2.57
C GLY A 131 -9.39 -4.77 -1.75
N LEU A 132 -8.84 -5.61 -0.87
CA LEU A 132 -7.59 -5.38 -0.14
C LEU A 132 -6.36 -5.86 -0.95
N GLY A 133 -6.29 -5.53 -2.25
CA GLY A 133 -5.12 -5.81 -3.08
C GLY A 133 -5.21 -7.02 -4.01
N GLY A 134 -6.39 -7.61 -4.27
CA GLY A 134 -6.57 -8.63 -5.31
C GLY A 134 -5.77 -9.93 -5.10
N TRP A 135 -5.27 -10.16 -3.90
CA TRP A 135 -4.72 -11.44 -3.48
C TRP A 135 -5.81 -12.19 -2.69
N PRO A 136 -5.94 -13.52 -2.85
CA PRO A 136 -6.72 -14.35 -1.90
C PRO A 136 -6.09 -14.40 -0.49
N ILE A 137 -5.07 -13.58 -0.24
CA ILE A 137 -4.33 -13.37 0.99
C ILE A 137 -4.46 -11.87 1.27
N THR A 138 -5.22 -11.48 2.30
CA THR A 138 -5.43 -10.06 2.62
C THR A 138 -4.13 -9.37 3.04
N THR A 139 -3.85 -8.18 2.48
CA THR A 139 -2.71 -7.33 2.90
C THR A 139 -3.12 -6.22 3.87
N CYS A 140 -4.42 -6.08 4.17
CA CYS A 140 -4.91 -5.11 5.16
C CYS A 140 -5.64 -5.85 6.29
N LEU A 141 -4.94 -5.96 7.42
CA LEU A 141 -5.40 -6.69 8.59
C LEU A 141 -6.46 -5.91 9.38
N THR A 142 -6.48 -4.58 9.31
CA THR A 142 -7.42 -3.74 10.09
C THR A 142 -8.89 -3.91 9.69
N PRO A 143 -9.26 -3.89 8.38
CA PRO A 143 -10.64 -4.19 7.97
C PRO A 143 -11.01 -5.64 8.22
N LEU A 144 -10.06 -6.58 8.13
CA LEU A 144 -10.30 -7.99 8.44
C LEU A 144 -10.67 -8.18 9.92
N THR A 145 -9.88 -7.64 10.84
CA THR A 145 -10.16 -7.71 12.28
C THR A 145 -11.47 -7.01 12.63
N ALA A 146 -11.77 -5.86 12.01
CA ALA A 146 -13.03 -5.15 12.22
C ALA A 146 -14.25 -5.92 11.67
N ALA A 147 -14.12 -6.55 10.49
CA ALA A 147 -15.18 -7.33 9.86
C ALA A 147 -15.45 -8.65 10.59
N VAL A 148 -14.41 -9.33 11.09
CA VAL A 148 -14.58 -10.55 11.90
C VAL A 148 -15.17 -10.22 13.29
N ARG A 149 -14.86 -9.04 13.85
CA ARG A 149 -15.45 -8.56 15.11
C ARG A 149 -16.94 -8.27 14.98
N ASP A 150 -17.37 -7.63 13.90
CA ASP A 150 -18.79 -7.35 13.67
C ASP A 150 -19.50 -8.59 13.10
N ARG A 151 -19.66 -9.59 13.97
CA ARG A 151 -20.42 -10.85 13.74
C ARG A 151 -21.86 -10.62 13.24
N SER A 152 -22.37 -9.38 13.27
CA SER A 152 -23.69 -9.05 12.76
C SER A 152 -23.70 -8.67 11.27
N SER A 153 -22.52 -8.48 10.67
CA SER A 153 -22.36 -8.01 9.28
C SER A 153 -21.99 -9.11 8.28
N SER A 154 -21.61 -10.31 8.74
CA SER A 154 -21.28 -11.43 7.86
C SER A 154 -21.60 -12.79 8.48
N ASP A 155 -22.31 -13.64 7.73
CA ASP A 155 -22.56 -15.04 8.09
C ASP A 155 -21.33 -15.94 7.89
N TYR A 156 -20.21 -15.38 7.38
CA TYR A 156 -19.00 -16.12 7.10
C TYR A 156 -18.02 -16.04 8.28
N GLN A 157 -17.45 -17.18 8.65
CA GLN A 157 -16.36 -17.26 9.63
C GLN A 157 -15.13 -17.85 8.92
N PRO A 158 -13.96 -17.21 8.99
CA PRO A 158 -12.75 -17.78 8.42
C PRO A 158 -12.38 -19.05 9.17
N GLU A 159 -12.12 -20.13 8.44
CA GLU A 159 -11.68 -21.41 9.02
C GLU A 159 -10.15 -21.54 9.07
N VAL A 160 -9.44 -20.79 8.23
CA VAL A 160 -7.98 -20.85 8.09
C VAL A 160 -7.40 -19.45 8.02
N LEU A 161 -6.35 -19.19 8.80
CA LEU A 161 -5.53 -17.99 8.72
C LEU A 161 -4.12 -18.37 8.29
N ILE A 162 -3.65 -17.77 7.19
CA ILE A 162 -2.25 -17.87 6.77
C ILE A 162 -1.57 -16.53 7.07
N ASN A 163 -0.73 -16.51 8.11
CA ASN A 163 0.03 -15.36 8.54
C ASN A 163 1.44 -15.42 7.93
N CYS A 164 1.84 -14.39 7.16
CA CYS A 164 3.15 -14.36 6.50
C CYS A 164 3.94 -13.13 6.92
N GLY A 165 5.07 -13.32 7.62
CA GLY A 165 6.02 -12.26 7.95
C GLY A 165 5.44 -11.11 8.78
N SER A 166 4.43 -11.39 9.60
CA SER A 166 3.67 -10.39 10.34
C SER A 166 3.43 -10.84 11.78
N ASN A 167 3.60 -9.92 12.73
CA ASN A 167 3.16 -10.11 14.10
C ASN A 167 1.78 -9.46 14.28
N LEU A 168 0.74 -10.11 13.75
CA LEU A 168 -0.64 -9.63 13.70
C LEU A 168 -1.13 -9.04 15.03
N LEU A 169 -0.91 -9.77 16.14
CA LEU A 169 -1.39 -9.34 17.46
C LEU A 169 -0.74 -8.04 17.90
N MET A 170 0.55 -7.85 17.61
CA MET A 170 1.29 -6.64 18.01
C MET A 170 1.24 -5.53 16.96
N GLY A 171 0.85 -5.84 15.72
CA GLY A 171 0.75 -4.88 14.61
C GLY A 171 -0.57 -4.11 14.56
N LEU A 172 -1.58 -4.55 15.30
CA LEU A 172 -2.90 -3.93 15.35
C LEU A 172 -3.22 -3.30 16.71
N PRO A 173 -4.06 -2.26 16.75
CA PRO A 173 -4.60 -1.76 18.01
C PRO A 173 -5.49 -2.83 18.65
N ASN A 174 -5.39 -2.99 19.98
CA ASN A 174 -6.16 -3.94 20.79
C ASN A 174 -5.90 -5.42 20.40
N PRO A 175 -4.75 -5.99 20.79
CA PRO A 175 -4.37 -7.38 20.47
C PRO A 175 -5.45 -8.40 20.83
N GLU A 176 -6.20 -8.17 21.90
CA GLU A 176 -7.26 -9.07 22.36
C GLU A 176 -8.39 -9.21 21.34
N VAL A 177 -8.69 -8.15 20.60
CA VAL A 177 -9.71 -8.19 19.54
C VAL A 177 -9.25 -9.06 18.38
N SER A 178 -8.00 -8.91 17.98
CA SER A 178 -7.40 -9.75 16.93
C SER A 178 -7.31 -11.21 17.37
N PHE A 179 -6.93 -11.46 18.62
CA PHE A 179 -6.91 -12.81 19.17
C PHE A 179 -8.31 -13.46 19.14
N GLU A 180 -9.32 -12.78 19.66
CA GLU A 180 -10.69 -13.29 19.68
C GLU A 180 -11.27 -13.51 18.27
N ALA A 181 -10.82 -12.74 17.29
CA ALA A 181 -11.22 -12.90 15.89
C ALA A 181 -10.66 -14.18 15.24
N PHE A 182 -9.47 -14.63 15.63
CA PHE A 182 -8.77 -15.71 14.92
C PHE A 182 -8.44 -16.95 15.77
N LYS A 183 -8.74 -16.94 17.07
CA LYS A 183 -8.45 -18.07 17.97
C LYS A 183 -9.12 -19.39 17.61
N ASP A 184 -10.20 -19.34 16.85
CA ASP A 184 -10.96 -20.52 16.41
C ASP A 184 -10.58 -20.95 14.98
N CYS A 185 -9.68 -20.22 14.30
CA CYS A 185 -9.16 -20.59 12.98
C CYS A 185 -8.04 -21.63 13.11
N PHE A 186 -7.83 -22.41 12.06
CA PHE A 186 -6.57 -23.13 11.87
C PHE A 186 -5.50 -22.17 11.35
N VAL A 187 -4.45 -21.93 12.12
CA VAL A 187 -3.47 -20.87 11.87
C VAL A 187 -2.11 -21.43 11.43
N ILE A 188 -1.68 -21.04 10.24
CA ILE A 188 -0.34 -21.30 9.70
C ILE A 188 0.45 -20.00 9.73
N SER A 189 1.57 -19.97 10.44
CA SER A 189 2.43 -18.79 10.54
C SER A 189 3.80 -19.02 9.90
N PHE A 190 4.18 -18.17 8.94
CA PHE A 190 5.53 -18.09 8.37
C PHE A 190 6.29 -16.95 9.01
N ASN A 191 7.29 -17.25 9.84
CA ASN A 191 8.05 -16.23 10.55
C ASN A 191 9.55 -16.54 10.59
N LEU A 192 10.36 -15.49 10.73
CA LEU A 192 11.82 -15.59 10.92
C LEU A 192 12.20 -16.03 12.34
N PHE A 193 11.36 -15.67 13.31
CA PHE A 193 11.52 -15.91 14.74
C PHE A 193 10.16 -16.27 15.34
N SER A 194 10.16 -16.94 16.49
CA SER A 194 8.91 -17.07 17.25
C SER A 194 8.51 -15.70 17.82
N ASP A 195 7.26 -15.31 17.59
CA ASP A 195 6.68 -14.04 18.03
C ASP A 195 5.34 -14.28 18.75
N GLU A 196 4.74 -13.21 19.30
CA GLU A 196 3.50 -13.29 20.07
C GLU A 196 2.35 -13.88 19.26
N THR A 197 2.28 -13.60 17.96
CA THR A 197 1.24 -14.16 17.08
C THR A 197 1.44 -15.65 16.88
N ALA A 198 2.66 -16.10 16.58
CA ALA A 198 2.97 -17.51 16.42
C ALA A 198 2.72 -18.29 17.71
N GLU A 199 3.18 -17.79 18.86
CA GLU A 199 3.04 -18.46 20.15
C GLU A 199 1.59 -18.49 20.66
N ALA A 200 0.79 -17.46 20.37
CA ALA A 200 -0.58 -17.37 20.88
C ALA A 200 -1.63 -18.04 19.97
N LEU A 201 -1.41 -18.05 18.65
CA LEU A 201 -2.43 -18.46 17.68
C LEU A 201 -2.00 -19.62 16.78
N ALA A 202 -0.72 -19.81 16.45
CA ALA A 202 -0.34 -20.71 15.37
C ALA A 202 -0.49 -22.19 15.74
N ASP A 203 -1.21 -22.95 14.92
CA ASP A 203 -1.20 -24.41 14.94
C ASP A 203 0.06 -24.98 14.27
N ILE A 204 0.54 -24.29 13.23
CA ILE A 204 1.77 -24.63 12.51
C ILE A 204 2.64 -23.38 12.36
N VAL A 205 3.89 -23.49 12.79
CA VAL A 205 4.92 -22.48 12.53
C VAL A 205 5.90 -23.02 11.49
N LEU A 206 6.04 -22.31 10.37
CA LEU A 206 6.98 -22.63 9.30
C LEU A 206 8.12 -21.60 9.27
N PRO A 207 9.39 -22.03 9.22
CA PRO A 207 10.53 -21.12 9.24
C PRO A 207 10.70 -20.43 7.89
N ASP A 208 10.49 -19.11 7.84
CA ASP A 208 10.62 -18.32 6.61
C ASP A 208 12.08 -17.98 6.30
N ALA A 209 12.39 -17.75 5.02
CA ALA A 209 13.68 -17.28 4.56
C ALA A 209 13.81 -15.76 4.70
N CYS A 210 14.89 -15.28 5.31
CA CYS A 210 15.15 -13.85 5.42
C CYS A 210 15.58 -13.24 4.07
N TYR A 211 15.69 -11.91 4.02
CA TYR A 211 16.04 -11.18 2.80
C TYR A 211 17.44 -11.50 2.23
N LEU A 212 18.32 -12.18 2.96
CA LEU A 212 19.62 -12.63 2.46
C LEU A 212 19.59 -14.04 1.85
N GLU A 213 18.51 -14.80 2.07
CA GLU A 213 18.42 -16.24 1.78
C GLU A 213 17.54 -16.57 0.57
N ARG A 214 16.87 -15.57 -0.05
CA ARG A 214 15.81 -15.82 -1.04
C ARG A 214 15.93 -15.03 -2.33
N LEU A 215 15.42 -15.62 -3.41
CA LEU A 215 15.08 -14.91 -4.63
C LEU A 215 13.77 -14.16 -4.43
N ASP A 216 13.74 -12.88 -4.82
CA ASP A 216 12.54 -12.06 -4.81
C ASP A 216 12.48 -11.21 -6.09
N PRO A 217 11.51 -11.46 -6.99
CA PRO A 217 11.37 -10.69 -8.22
C PRO A 217 10.74 -9.31 -7.99
N LEU A 218 10.21 -9.00 -6.80
CA LEU A 218 9.63 -7.70 -6.49
C LEU A 218 9.87 -7.37 -5.01
N PRO A 219 11.14 -7.16 -4.61
CA PRO A 219 11.50 -6.99 -3.21
C PRO A 219 11.01 -5.67 -2.59
N ASN A 220 10.63 -4.71 -3.43
CA ASN A 220 10.14 -3.39 -3.06
C ASN A 220 8.93 -3.03 -3.93
N TRP A 221 8.05 -2.20 -3.38
CA TRP A 221 6.86 -1.75 -4.10
C TRP A 221 7.26 -0.85 -5.28
N PRO A 222 6.82 -1.17 -6.52
CA PRO A 222 7.21 -0.43 -7.72
C PRO A 222 6.97 1.08 -7.63
N GLY A 223 5.90 1.52 -6.95
CA GLY A 223 5.56 2.94 -6.81
C GLY A 223 6.52 3.77 -5.94
N HIS A 224 7.43 3.15 -5.18
CA HIS A 224 8.38 3.90 -4.34
C HIS A 224 9.72 4.19 -5.00
N ASP A 225 10.15 3.32 -5.93
CA ASP A 225 11.51 3.33 -6.46
C ASP A 225 11.59 3.50 -7.98
N LEU A 226 10.46 3.44 -8.69
CA LEU A 226 10.43 3.66 -10.13
C LEU A 226 10.36 5.16 -10.45
N PRO A 227 11.11 5.63 -11.47
CA PRO A 227 10.94 6.99 -11.94
C PRO A 227 9.53 7.16 -12.51
N ALA A 228 8.87 8.21 -12.06
CA ALA A 228 7.65 8.71 -12.66
C ALA A 228 7.94 9.32 -14.05
N GLY A 229 7.95 8.50 -15.09
CA GLY A 229 8.06 8.97 -16.49
C GLY A 229 9.20 8.35 -17.28
N MET A 230 9.78 9.10 -18.22
CA MET A 230 10.74 8.60 -19.21
C MET A 230 12.20 8.49 -18.69
N GLY A 231 12.41 8.55 -17.38
CA GLY A 231 13.74 8.35 -16.77
C GLY A 231 14.23 6.90 -16.91
N ASP A 232 15.42 6.62 -16.40
CA ASP A 232 15.98 5.26 -16.43
C ASP A 232 15.16 4.33 -15.52
N TRP A 233 14.38 3.42 -16.13
CA TRP A 233 13.62 2.42 -15.39
C TRP A 233 14.55 1.37 -14.81
N GLY A 234 14.44 1.13 -13.51
CA GLY A 234 15.14 0.07 -12.81
C GLY A 234 14.15 -0.96 -12.27
N TYR A 235 14.34 -2.23 -12.61
CA TYR A 235 13.60 -3.31 -11.99
C TYR A 235 14.45 -3.94 -10.90
N GLN A 236 13.98 -3.85 -9.66
CA GLN A 236 14.73 -4.38 -8.54
C GLN A 236 14.46 -5.87 -8.39
N ILE A 237 15.54 -6.63 -8.24
CA ILE A 237 15.48 -8.05 -7.90
C ILE A 237 16.34 -8.30 -6.67
N ARG A 238 15.97 -9.30 -5.89
CA ARG A 238 16.79 -9.79 -4.78
C ARG A 238 17.36 -11.13 -5.15
N GLN A 239 18.67 -11.26 -4.98
CA GLN A 239 19.39 -12.51 -5.11
C GLN A 239 19.85 -12.97 -3.72
N PRO A 240 19.83 -14.28 -3.44
CA PRO A 240 20.36 -14.80 -2.19
C PRO A 240 21.86 -14.50 -2.09
N ALA A 241 22.27 -13.92 -0.96
CA ALA A 241 23.67 -13.73 -0.61
C ALA A 241 24.24 -14.96 0.13
N VAL A 242 23.36 -15.75 0.74
CA VAL A 242 23.67 -16.98 1.47
C VAL A 242 22.59 -18.03 1.20
N GLU A 243 22.93 -19.30 1.42
CA GLU A 243 21.94 -20.38 1.41
C GLU A 243 20.99 -20.27 2.62
N PRO A 244 19.72 -20.68 2.51
CA PRO A 244 18.80 -20.73 3.64
C PRO A 244 19.36 -21.52 4.83
N LEU A 245 19.27 -20.94 6.02
CA LEU A 245 19.69 -21.62 7.24
C LEU A 245 18.71 -22.74 7.61
N GLY A 246 19.22 -23.98 7.73
CA GLY A 246 18.42 -25.13 8.15
C GLY A 246 17.36 -25.51 7.12
N GLU A 247 16.11 -25.62 7.56
CA GLU A 247 14.95 -25.95 6.70
C GLU A 247 14.15 -24.70 6.31
N ARG A 248 14.75 -23.50 6.38
CA ARG A 248 14.08 -22.25 5.99
C ARG A 248 13.68 -22.27 4.53
N ARG A 249 12.47 -21.81 4.25
CA ARG A 249 11.93 -21.71 2.89
C ARG A 249 11.14 -20.43 2.77
N HIS A 250 11.30 -19.73 1.65
CA HIS A 250 10.53 -18.52 1.38
C HIS A 250 9.03 -18.86 1.33
N PHE A 251 8.20 -18.14 2.10
CA PHE A 251 6.77 -18.41 2.20
C PHE A 251 6.07 -18.46 0.82
N CYS A 252 6.46 -17.60 -0.13
CA CYS A 252 5.91 -17.63 -1.50
C CYS A 252 6.12 -18.98 -2.19
N GLU A 253 7.31 -19.59 -2.05
CA GLU A 253 7.60 -20.90 -2.65
C GLU A 253 6.77 -22.01 -2.02
N VAL A 254 6.63 -21.97 -0.68
CA VAL A 254 5.81 -22.93 0.06
C VAL A 254 4.34 -22.79 -0.35
N LEU A 255 3.82 -21.57 -0.47
CA LEU A 255 2.45 -21.32 -0.91
C LEU A 255 2.21 -21.77 -2.36
N LEU A 256 3.17 -21.59 -3.26
CA LEU A 256 3.09 -22.11 -4.62
C LEU A 256 3.03 -23.65 -4.65
N GLU A 257 3.84 -24.32 -3.84
CA GLU A 257 3.80 -25.79 -3.70
C GLU A 257 2.48 -26.28 -3.11
N VAL A 258 1.97 -25.60 -2.07
CA VAL A 258 0.67 -25.90 -1.49
C VAL A 258 -0.41 -25.73 -2.55
N GLY A 259 -0.41 -24.60 -3.26
CA GLY A 259 -1.30 -24.32 -4.37
C GLY A 259 -1.27 -25.40 -5.45
N GLN A 260 -0.09 -25.92 -5.78
CA GLN A 260 0.06 -27.04 -6.70
C GLN A 260 -0.56 -28.34 -6.18
N ARG A 261 -0.35 -28.66 -4.90
CA ARG A 261 -0.90 -29.87 -4.28
C ARG A 261 -2.43 -29.82 -4.16
N VAL A 262 -2.99 -28.63 -3.96
CA VAL A 262 -4.44 -28.43 -3.85
C VAL A 262 -5.12 -28.09 -5.19
N GLY A 263 -4.37 -28.01 -6.29
CA GLY A 263 -4.92 -27.83 -7.65
C GLY A 263 -5.23 -26.39 -8.07
N PHE A 264 -4.59 -25.39 -7.44
CA PHE A 264 -4.77 -23.95 -7.71
C PHE A 264 -3.64 -23.30 -8.52
N SER A 265 -2.67 -24.08 -9.03
CA SER A 265 -1.51 -23.55 -9.75
C SER A 265 -1.85 -22.65 -10.93
N ASP A 266 -2.86 -22.99 -11.74
CA ASP A 266 -3.23 -22.19 -12.91
C ASP A 266 -3.70 -20.78 -12.51
N GLY A 267 -4.49 -20.68 -11.43
CA GLY A 267 -4.95 -19.40 -10.89
C GLY A 267 -3.81 -18.59 -10.29
N MET A 268 -2.90 -19.23 -9.55
CA MET A 268 -1.71 -18.56 -8.99
C MET A 268 -0.78 -18.05 -10.09
N ASN A 269 -0.50 -18.87 -11.11
CA ASN A 269 0.31 -18.49 -12.26
C ASN A 269 -0.33 -17.37 -13.07
N GLY A 270 -1.65 -17.43 -13.30
CA GLY A 270 -2.39 -16.36 -13.96
C GLY A 270 -2.27 -15.02 -13.23
N ARG A 271 -2.33 -15.02 -11.90
CA ARG A 271 -2.13 -13.81 -11.08
C ARG A 271 -0.68 -13.35 -11.08
N ALA A 272 0.28 -14.27 -10.99
CA ALA A 272 1.71 -13.96 -11.06
C ALA A 272 2.07 -13.30 -12.40
N ASN A 273 1.57 -13.82 -13.53
CA ASN A 273 1.79 -13.22 -14.86
C ASN A 273 1.18 -11.81 -14.97
N LEU A 274 0.04 -11.55 -14.33
CA LEU A 274 -0.52 -10.20 -14.31
C LEU A 274 0.39 -9.21 -13.55
N LEU A 275 1.02 -9.67 -12.47
CA LEU A 275 1.85 -8.83 -11.60
C LEU A 275 3.28 -8.64 -12.11
N TYR A 276 3.86 -9.69 -12.70
CA TYR A 276 5.26 -9.72 -13.13
C TYR A 276 5.46 -9.56 -14.64
N GLY A 277 4.39 -9.68 -15.45
CA GLY A 277 4.44 -9.68 -16.92
C GLY A 277 4.61 -11.07 -17.52
#